data_AF-A0A327X8P0-F1
#
_entry.id   AF-A0A327X8P0-F1
#
_cell.length_a   1.000
_cell.length_b   1.000
_cell.length_c   1.000
_cell.angle_alpha   90.00
_cell.angle_beta   90.00
_cell.angle_gamma   90.00
#
_symmetry.space_group_name_H-M   'P 1'
#
loop_
_entity.id
_entity.type
_entity.pdbx_description
1 polymer ?
#
loop_
_entity_poly.entity_id
_entity_poly.type
_entity_poly.pdbx_seq_one_letter_code
_entity_poly.pdbx_strand_id
1 'polypeptide(L)'
;MRSLISLLLFLTTFSFGQAPKNPKADIKLPKDPAYTTAPNGFPVFDTPAQVANAFNYARRQEEKQLKLPANSLGTLSLPEEYPALSAADRALFITNSERTARAGINYGAGKTLGLPLEALETNLNAVAQGHAADMTTHHFFGHTSKDGRTALQRINAKTVFSGKCYEFMSRAENIYMFCYYSSDKPVLKIPTFLVEQAIFSWLYQDASVAWGHRETLLIQDRDASGGQGFHNNRGSASSEGLLGIGLATKADYGPCSRVSGYQRVGHVVVMNLVDPAPDCPYTIP
;
A
#
# COMPACT_ATOMS: atom_id res chain seq x y z
N MET A 1 59.03 13.85 24.39
CA MET A 1 57.95 13.90 23.38
C MET A 1 57.21 12.57 23.43
N ARG A 2 55.97 12.55 23.93
CA ARG A 2 55.14 11.34 23.97
C ARG A 2 54.14 11.41 22.82
N SER A 3 54.26 10.51 21.86
CA SER A 3 53.32 10.37 20.76
C SER A 3 52.01 9.78 21.28
N LEU A 4 50.95 10.59 21.32
CA LEU A 4 49.58 10.12 21.48
C LEU A 4 49.08 9.60 20.13
N ILE A 5 48.92 8.29 20.02
CA ILE A 5 48.21 7.64 18.92
C ILE A 5 46.71 7.72 19.27
N SER A 6 46.00 8.64 18.62
CA SER A 6 44.53 8.70 18.67
C SER A 6 43.96 7.65 17.73
N LEU A 7 43.42 6.57 18.29
CA LEU A 7 42.67 5.55 17.58
C LEU A 7 41.28 6.12 17.25
N LEU A 8 41.04 6.54 16.00
CA LEU A 8 39.71 6.89 15.53
C LEU A 8 38.87 5.60 15.40
N LEU A 9 37.97 5.40 16.36
CA LEU A 9 36.84 4.48 16.22
C LEU A 9 35.92 5.00 15.11
N PHE A 10 35.98 4.39 13.93
CA PHE A 10 34.93 4.50 12.92
C PHE A 10 33.68 3.81 13.47
N LEU A 11 32.86 4.57 14.19
CA LEU A 11 31.46 4.23 14.40
C LEU A 11 30.77 4.35 13.02
N THR A 12 30.74 3.25 12.27
CA THR A 12 29.82 3.11 11.14
C THR A 12 28.42 3.15 11.74
N THR A 13 27.82 4.34 11.74
CA THR A 13 26.39 4.47 11.99
C THR A 13 25.70 3.76 10.84
N PHE A 14 25.23 2.54 11.08
CA PHE A 14 24.31 1.87 10.17
C PHE A 14 23.07 2.76 10.09
N SER A 15 22.96 3.56 9.03
CA SER A 15 21.73 4.27 8.71
C SER A 15 20.75 3.23 8.18
N PHE A 16 19.82 2.82 9.02
CA PHE A 16 18.66 2.04 8.58
C PHE A 16 17.79 2.90 7.67
N GLY A 17 17.26 2.28 6.62
CA GLY A 17 16.22 2.82 5.78
C GLY A 17 14.94 3.04 6.57
N GLN A 18 14.58 4.29 6.84
CA GLN A 18 13.32 4.57 7.54
C GLN A 18 12.18 4.81 6.55
N ALA A 19 11.02 4.24 6.85
CA ALA A 19 9.79 4.61 6.19
C ALA A 19 9.55 6.14 6.28
N PRO A 20 8.98 6.74 5.24
CA PRO A 20 8.60 8.16 5.21
C PRO A 20 7.75 8.57 6.41
N LYS A 21 8.00 9.77 6.94
CA LYS A 21 7.14 10.35 7.98
C LYS A 21 5.72 10.57 7.44
N ASN A 22 4.74 10.30 8.29
CA ASN A 22 3.33 10.49 7.96
C ASN A 22 2.96 11.98 7.84
N PRO A 23 2.08 12.37 6.89
CA PRO A 23 1.43 13.68 6.89
C PRO A 23 0.73 13.98 8.21
N LYS A 24 0.49 15.25 8.50
CA LYS A 24 -0.15 15.69 9.75
C LYS A 24 -1.67 15.53 9.71
N ALA A 25 -2.25 15.53 8.52
CA ALA A 25 -3.67 15.37 8.29
C ALA A 25 -3.92 14.81 6.88
N ASP A 26 -5.13 14.28 6.67
CA ASP A 26 -5.58 13.81 5.37
C ASP A 26 -5.44 14.88 4.29
N ILE A 27 -5.04 14.43 3.11
CA ILE A 27 -5.02 15.25 1.91
C ILE A 27 -6.34 15.04 1.17
N LYS A 28 -7.21 16.04 1.30
CA LYS A 28 -8.49 16.08 0.58
C LYS A 28 -8.26 16.48 -0.86
N LEU A 29 -8.82 15.72 -1.81
CA LEU A 29 -8.76 16.08 -3.22
C LEU A 29 -9.59 17.35 -3.49
N PRO A 30 -9.20 18.18 -4.47
CA PRO A 30 -10.04 19.26 -4.95
C PRO A 30 -11.40 18.73 -5.40
N LYS A 31 -12.46 19.52 -5.19
CA LYS A 31 -13.81 19.23 -5.70
C LYS A 31 -13.91 19.57 -7.19
N ASP A 32 -13.06 18.92 -7.96
CA ASP A 32 -12.85 19.18 -9.37
C ASP A 32 -12.79 17.83 -10.12
N PRO A 33 -13.61 17.65 -11.18
CA PRO A 33 -13.64 16.43 -11.99
C PRO A 33 -12.27 16.01 -12.56
N ALA A 34 -11.30 16.92 -12.65
CA ALA A 34 -9.95 16.59 -13.07
C ALA A 34 -9.19 15.68 -12.07
N TYR A 35 -9.65 15.59 -10.82
CA TYR A 35 -8.99 14.82 -9.74
C TYR A 35 -9.84 13.67 -9.22
N THR A 36 -11.16 13.82 -9.17
CA THR A 36 -12.07 12.79 -8.65
C THR A 36 -13.49 13.01 -9.17
N THR A 37 -14.27 11.94 -9.31
CA THR A 37 -15.71 12.03 -9.57
C THR A 37 -16.54 12.14 -8.30
N ALA A 38 -15.94 12.00 -7.13
CA ALA A 38 -16.63 12.18 -5.86
C ALA A 38 -16.71 13.68 -5.47
N PRO A 39 -17.90 14.21 -5.19
CA PRO A 39 -18.08 15.65 -4.88
C PRO A 39 -17.54 16.06 -3.50
N ASN A 40 -17.09 15.10 -2.70
CA ASN A 40 -16.66 15.26 -1.31
C ASN A 40 -15.14 15.11 -1.12
N GLY A 41 -14.36 15.01 -2.20
CA GLY A 41 -12.89 14.95 -2.15
C GLY A 41 -12.32 13.57 -1.79
N PHE A 42 -13.17 12.53 -1.82
CA PHE A 42 -12.74 11.13 -1.76
C PHE A 42 -12.12 10.71 -3.11
N PRO A 43 -11.20 9.73 -3.13
CA PRO A 43 -10.60 9.24 -4.37
C PRO A 43 -11.60 8.31 -5.06
N VAL A 44 -12.37 8.82 -6.02
CA VAL A 44 -13.16 7.99 -6.93
C VAL A 44 -12.71 8.38 -8.34
N PHE A 45 -12.13 7.42 -9.04
CA PHE A 45 -11.45 7.64 -10.31
C PHE A 45 -12.12 6.84 -11.41
N ASP A 46 -12.36 7.50 -12.55
CA ASP A 46 -12.91 6.92 -13.77
C ASP A 46 -11.94 7.00 -14.96
N THR A 47 -10.85 7.77 -14.82
CA THR A 47 -9.83 7.94 -15.87
C THR A 47 -8.40 7.88 -15.33
N PRO A 48 -7.41 7.50 -16.16
CA PRO A 48 -5.99 7.57 -15.79
C PRO A 48 -5.52 8.99 -15.44
N ALA A 49 -6.07 10.00 -16.14
CA ALA A 49 -5.75 11.39 -15.87
C ALA A 49 -6.13 11.80 -14.44
N GLN A 50 -7.30 11.37 -13.95
CA GLN A 50 -7.70 11.60 -12.56
C GLN A 50 -6.73 10.95 -11.57
N VAL A 51 -6.31 9.70 -11.81
CA VAL A 51 -5.31 9.01 -10.98
C VAL A 51 -4.02 9.82 -10.94
N ALA A 52 -3.44 10.16 -12.10
CA ALA A 52 -2.19 10.92 -12.15
C ALA A 52 -2.33 12.30 -11.46
N ASN A 53 -3.40 13.03 -11.73
CA ASN A 53 -3.65 14.34 -11.14
C ASN A 53 -3.82 14.26 -9.62
N ALA A 54 -4.58 13.28 -9.12
CA ALA A 54 -4.81 13.07 -7.69
C ALA A 54 -3.51 12.79 -6.94
N PHE A 55 -2.72 11.81 -7.39
CA PHE A 55 -1.45 11.45 -6.74
C PHE A 55 -0.45 12.61 -6.82
N ASN A 56 -0.34 13.29 -7.96
CA ASN A 56 0.54 14.46 -8.08
C ASN A 56 0.12 15.61 -7.17
N TYR A 57 -1.18 15.89 -7.08
CA TYR A 57 -1.70 16.86 -6.11
C TYR A 57 -1.32 16.46 -4.69
N ALA A 58 -1.51 15.19 -4.32
CA ALA A 58 -1.22 14.70 -3.00
C ALA A 58 0.27 14.77 -2.64
N ARG A 59 1.17 14.44 -3.56
CA ARG A 59 2.62 14.66 -3.41
C ARG A 59 2.93 16.12 -3.09
N ARG A 60 2.33 17.08 -3.80
CA ARG A 60 2.53 18.52 -3.52
C ARG A 60 1.98 18.94 -2.15
N GLN A 61 0.88 18.35 -1.68
CA GLN A 61 0.38 18.62 -0.33
C GLN A 61 1.24 17.98 0.75
N GLU A 62 1.74 16.75 0.53
CA GLU A 62 2.68 16.08 1.43
C GLU A 62 3.95 16.93 1.62
N GLU A 63 4.55 17.41 0.53
CA GLU A 63 5.71 18.31 0.58
C GLU A 63 5.44 19.55 1.44
N LYS A 64 4.27 20.18 1.27
CA LYS A 64 3.87 21.34 2.08
C LYS A 64 3.71 20.98 3.55
N GLN A 65 3.01 19.90 3.87
CA GLN A 65 2.76 19.50 5.26
C GLN A 65 4.05 19.11 5.99
N LEU A 66 4.98 18.49 5.27
CA LEU A 66 6.25 17.98 5.80
C LEU A 66 7.44 18.92 5.59
N LYS A 67 7.21 20.08 4.97
CA LYS A 67 8.23 21.09 4.65
C LYS A 67 9.39 20.53 3.81
N LEU A 68 9.05 19.63 2.88
CA LEU A 68 10.02 19.14 1.90
C LEU A 68 10.26 20.19 0.81
N PRO A 69 11.40 20.14 0.10
CA PRO A 69 11.61 20.99 -1.07
C PRO A 69 10.48 20.81 -2.09
N ALA A 70 10.04 21.89 -2.71
CA ALA A 70 8.99 21.83 -3.71
C ALA A 70 9.40 20.90 -4.86
N ASN A 71 8.49 20.01 -5.25
CA ASN A 71 8.68 19.00 -6.29
C ASN A 71 9.69 17.89 -5.96
N SER A 72 10.13 17.76 -4.71
CA SER A 72 11.07 16.69 -4.32
C SER A 72 10.51 15.28 -4.50
N LEU A 73 9.18 15.11 -4.48
CA LEU A 73 8.51 13.82 -4.70
C LEU A 73 8.22 13.54 -6.18
N GLY A 74 8.78 14.34 -7.10
CA GLY A 74 8.64 14.16 -8.54
C GLY A 74 7.20 14.26 -9.05
N THR A 75 6.93 13.63 -10.18
CA THR A 75 5.61 13.59 -10.83
C THR A 75 5.32 12.16 -11.26
N LEU A 76 4.17 11.61 -10.83
CA LEU A 76 3.64 10.35 -11.33
C LEU A 76 3.21 10.53 -12.79
N SER A 77 3.73 9.67 -13.65
CA SER A 77 3.27 9.49 -15.03
C SER A 77 2.78 8.06 -15.18
N LEU A 78 1.65 7.87 -15.86
CA LEU A 78 1.10 6.55 -16.15
C LEU A 78 1.43 6.18 -17.60
N PRO A 79 1.84 4.94 -17.89
CA PRO A 79 2.02 4.49 -19.27
C PRO A 79 0.68 4.46 -20.02
N GLU A 80 0.73 4.48 -21.36
CA GLU A 80 -0.48 4.53 -22.20
C GLU A 80 -1.36 3.29 -21.98
N GLU A 81 -0.72 2.13 -21.85
CA GLU A 81 -1.34 0.83 -21.60
C GLU A 81 -1.80 0.62 -20.14
N TYR A 82 -1.60 1.60 -19.25
CA TYR A 82 -1.95 1.49 -17.83
C TYR A 82 -3.38 0.97 -17.56
N PRO A 83 -4.44 1.42 -18.27
CA PRO A 83 -5.79 0.91 -18.05
C PRO A 83 -5.96 -0.58 -18.40
N ALA A 84 -5.11 -1.11 -19.29
CA ALA A 84 -5.15 -2.49 -19.75
C ALA A 84 -4.41 -3.46 -18.83
N LEU A 85 -3.55 -2.94 -17.93
CA LEU A 85 -2.87 -3.74 -16.91
C LEU A 85 -3.88 -4.43 -15.99
N SER A 86 -3.48 -5.52 -15.32
CA SER A 86 -4.31 -6.11 -14.26
C SER A 86 -4.40 -5.17 -13.05
N ALA A 87 -5.40 -5.38 -12.19
CA ALA A 87 -5.49 -4.61 -10.94
C ALA A 87 -4.25 -4.81 -10.04
N ALA A 88 -3.65 -6.00 -10.05
CA ALA A 88 -2.44 -6.29 -9.29
C ALA A 88 -1.23 -5.54 -9.89
N ASP A 89 -1.08 -5.52 -11.21
CA ASP A 89 0.01 -4.82 -11.89
C ASP A 89 -0.07 -3.30 -11.68
N ARG A 90 -1.29 -2.74 -11.76
CA ARG A 90 -1.53 -1.33 -11.44
C ARG A 90 -1.18 -1.00 -9.99
N ALA A 91 -1.54 -1.87 -9.05
CA ALA A 91 -1.19 -1.68 -7.65
C ALA A 91 0.33 -1.73 -7.42
N LEU A 92 1.05 -2.69 -8.00
CA LEU A 92 2.51 -2.74 -7.94
C LEU A 92 3.13 -1.48 -8.53
N PHE A 93 2.66 -1.05 -9.70
CA PHE A 93 3.15 0.15 -10.39
C PHE A 93 3.01 1.41 -9.51
N ILE A 94 1.82 1.67 -8.97
CA ILE A 94 1.57 2.86 -8.14
C ILE A 94 2.36 2.77 -6.84
N THR A 95 2.32 1.63 -6.14
CA THR A 95 3.07 1.45 -4.89
C THR A 95 4.57 1.67 -5.12
N ASN A 96 5.15 1.12 -6.18
CA ASN A 96 6.57 1.31 -6.50
C ASN A 96 6.88 2.75 -6.90
N SER A 97 6.00 3.40 -7.66
CA SER A 97 6.13 4.82 -8.00
C SER A 97 6.11 5.72 -6.77
N GLU A 98 5.34 5.35 -5.74
CA GLU A 98 5.27 6.08 -4.48
C GLU A 98 6.48 5.80 -3.58
N ARG A 99 6.93 4.56 -3.49
CA ARG A 99 8.13 4.20 -2.73
C ARG A 99 9.38 4.89 -3.28
N THR A 100 9.59 4.81 -4.60
CA THR A 100 10.74 5.41 -5.28
C THR A 100 10.72 6.94 -5.29
N ALA A 101 9.54 7.56 -5.33
CA ALA A 101 9.41 9.02 -5.22
C ALA A 101 9.95 9.60 -3.91
N ARG A 102 10.19 8.75 -2.90
CA ARG A 102 10.70 9.15 -1.58
C ARG A 102 12.16 8.75 -1.37
N ALA A 103 12.81 8.15 -2.38
CA ALA A 103 14.21 7.75 -2.32
C ALA A 103 15.12 8.92 -1.96
N GLY A 104 15.99 8.72 -0.96
CA GLY A 104 16.97 9.69 -0.51
C GLY A 104 16.42 10.90 0.28
N ILE A 105 15.09 11.03 0.41
CA ILE A 105 14.47 12.10 1.20
C ILE A 105 14.72 11.85 2.68
N ASN A 106 15.18 12.88 3.39
CA ASN A 106 15.38 12.83 4.84
C ASN A 106 14.19 13.44 5.58
N TYR A 107 13.43 12.61 6.28
CA TYR A 107 12.25 13.03 7.05
C TYR A 107 12.57 13.38 8.52
N GLY A 108 13.85 13.46 8.88
CA GLY A 108 14.36 13.87 10.19
C GLY A 108 14.97 12.74 11.04
N ALA A 109 14.82 11.48 10.63
CA ALA A 109 15.37 10.33 11.34
C ALA A 109 16.14 9.34 10.44
N GLY A 110 16.49 9.81 9.23
CA GLY A 110 17.25 9.04 8.24
C GLY A 110 16.77 9.34 6.83
N LYS A 111 17.55 8.92 5.83
CA LYS A 111 17.09 8.91 4.44
C LYS A 111 16.24 7.67 4.19
N THR A 112 15.12 7.84 3.51
CA THR A 112 14.35 6.71 2.99
C THR A 112 15.13 6.05 1.86
N LEU A 113 15.22 4.71 1.84
CA LEU A 113 15.90 3.99 0.75
C LEU A 113 15.14 4.18 -0.57
N GLY A 114 13.81 4.03 -0.50
CA GLY A 114 12.93 4.16 -1.66
C GLY A 114 13.03 2.97 -2.58
N LEU A 115 13.29 1.78 -2.01
CA LEU A 115 13.35 0.54 -2.79
C LEU A 115 11.94 0.18 -3.27
N PRO A 116 11.75 -0.09 -4.57
CA PRO A 116 10.51 -0.65 -5.07
C PRO A 116 10.31 -2.07 -4.52
N LEU A 117 9.05 -2.51 -4.50
CA LEU A 117 8.72 -3.92 -4.32
C LEU A 117 9.21 -4.72 -5.54
N GLU A 118 9.82 -5.88 -5.30
CA GLU A 118 10.44 -6.71 -6.36
C GLU A 118 9.40 -7.12 -7.41
N ALA A 119 8.31 -7.76 -6.98
CA ALA A 119 7.33 -8.36 -7.87
C ALA A 119 5.97 -8.60 -7.22
N LEU A 120 5.00 -8.93 -8.07
CA LEU A 120 3.78 -9.61 -7.65
C LEU A 120 4.06 -11.08 -7.40
N GLU A 121 3.49 -11.63 -6.32
CA GLU A 121 3.59 -13.06 -6.02
C GLU A 121 2.22 -13.73 -6.11
N THR A 122 2.16 -14.81 -6.90
CA THR A 122 0.89 -15.46 -7.28
C THR A 122 0.18 -16.12 -6.09
N ASN A 123 0.92 -16.74 -5.16
CA ASN A 123 0.34 -17.32 -3.96
C ASN A 123 -0.19 -16.25 -3.00
N LEU A 124 0.46 -15.09 -2.94
CA LEU A 124 0.08 -13.94 -2.13
C LEU A 124 -1.15 -13.24 -2.73
N ASN A 125 -1.24 -13.13 -4.06
CA ASN A 125 -2.49 -12.77 -4.75
C ASN A 125 -3.64 -13.70 -4.34
N ALA A 126 -3.40 -15.02 -4.31
CA ALA A 126 -4.42 -15.98 -3.90
C ALA A 126 -4.81 -15.87 -2.42
N VAL A 127 -3.88 -15.51 -1.53
CA VAL A 127 -4.17 -15.21 -0.11
C VAL A 127 -5.06 -13.97 0.01
N ALA A 128 -4.66 -12.87 -0.64
CA ALA A 128 -5.40 -11.62 -0.64
C ALA A 128 -6.81 -11.80 -1.22
N GLN A 129 -6.92 -12.53 -2.33
CA GLN A 129 -8.18 -12.85 -2.98
C GLN A 129 -9.09 -13.69 -2.08
N GLY A 130 -8.53 -14.66 -1.37
CA GLY A 130 -9.25 -15.48 -0.39
C GLY A 130 -9.83 -14.63 0.75
N HIS A 131 -9.08 -13.68 1.29
CA HIS A 131 -9.57 -12.82 2.37
C HIS A 131 -10.60 -11.79 1.89
N ALA A 132 -10.45 -11.24 0.68
CA ALA A 132 -11.47 -10.39 0.06
C ALA A 132 -12.79 -11.16 -0.12
N ALA A 133 -12.71 -12.42 -0.56
CA ALA A 133 -13.85 -13.31 -0.69
C ALA A 133 -14.47 -13.68 0.66
N ASP A 134 -13.66 -13.92 1.69
CA ASP A 134 -14.11 -14.19 3.07
C ASP A 134 -14.95 -13.04 3.62
N MET A 135 -14.42 -11.81 3.55
CA MET A 135 -15.10 -10.59 3.97
C MET A 135 -16.45 -10.43 3.26
N THR A 136 -16.46 -10.51 1.92
CA THR A 136 -17.67 -10.33 1.11
C THR A 136 -18.70 -11.45 1.28
N THR A 137 -18.27 -12.70 1.45
CA THR A 137 -19.17 -13.86 1.64
C THR A 137 -19.85 -13.81 3.00
N HIS A 138 -19.12 -13.42 4.03
CA HIS A 138 -19.60 -13.45 5.42
C HIS A 138 -20.04 -12.08 5.96
N HIS A 139 -20.14 -11.07 5.09
CA HIS A 139 -20.67 -9.73 5.41
C HIS A 139 -19.94 -9.04 6.59
N PHE A 140 -18.61 -9.11 6.63
CA PHE A 140 -17.80 -8.41 7.63
C PHE A 140 -16.61 -7.69 6.97
N PHE A 141 -16.08 -6.67 7.63
CA PHE A 141 -14.88 -5.97 7.18
C PHE A 141 -13.85 -5.88 8.32
N GLY A 142 -12.70 -6.51 8.14
CA GLY A 142 -11.65 -6.57 9.17
C GLY A 142 -10.46 -7.44 8.77
N HIS A 143 -9.34 -7.28 9.49
CA HIS A 143 -8.10 -8.02 9.23
C HIS A 143 -8.16 -9.50 9.63
N THR A 144 -8.98 -9.83 10.62
CA THR A 144 -9.18 -11.20 11.10
C THR A 144 -10.24 -11.89 10.26
N SER A 145 -9.91 -13.06 9.71
CA SER A 145 -10.83 -13.88 8.92
C SER A 145 -11.99 -14.40 9.76
N LYS A 146 -13.06 -14.85 9.09
CA LYS A 146 -14.26 -15.37 9.77
C LYS A 146 -13.98 -16.58 10.67
N ASP A 147 -12.94 -17.34 10.34
CA ASP A 147 -12.41 -18.49 11.08
C ASP A 147 -11.39 -18.11 12.19
N GLY A 148 -11.14 -16.82 12.39
CA GLY A 148 -10.23 -16.30 13.40
C GLY A 148 -8.77 -16.13 12.96
N ARG A 149 -8.41 -16.51 11.72
CA ARG A 149 -7.01 -16.37 11.26
C ARG A 149 -6.61 -14.91 11.03
N THR A 150 -5.38 -14.58 11.42
CA THR A 150 -4.71 -13.31 11.10
C THR A 150 -4.14 -13.32 9.68
N ALA A 151 -3.74 -12.15 9.15
CA ALA A 151 -3.06 -12.04 7.86
C ALA A 151 -1.82 -12.94 7.76
N LEU A 152 -0.94 -12.90 8.77
CA LEU A 152 0.25 -13.75 8.82
C LEU A 152 -0.11 -15.24 8.83
N GLN A 153 -1.14 -15.65 9.58
CA GLN A 153 -1.60 -17.03 9.57
C GLN A 153 -2.17 -17.46 8.21
N ARG A 154 -2.84 -16.56 7.47
CA ARG A 154 -3.29 -16.84 6.10
C ARG A 154 -2.12 -16.97 5.12
N ILE A 155 -1.12 -16.10 5.22
CA ILE A 155 0.10 -16.13 4.40
C ILE A 155 0.87 -17.44 4.66
N ASN A 156 1.14 -17.75 5.93
CA ASN A 156 1.89 -18.94 6.33
C ASN A 156 1.21 -20.27 6.00
N ALA A 157 -0.10 -20.25 5.79
CA ALA A 157 -0.85 -21.43 5.35
C ALA A 157 -0.51 -21.82 3.90
N LYS A 158 0.12 -20.93 3.11
CA LYS A 158 0.69 -21.29 1.81
C LYS A 158 2.03 -21.97 2.02
N THR A 159 2.20 -23.15 1.42
CA THR A 159 3.41 -23.95 1.55
C THR A 159 4.68 -23.20 1.12
N VAL A 160 4.59 -22.35 0.09
CA VAL A 160 5.69 -21.51 -0.39
C VAL A 160 6.20 -20.49 0.65
N PHE A 161 5.36 -20.09 1.60
CA PHE A 161 5.69 -19.17 2.70
C PHE A 161 5.77 -19.87 4.06
N SER A 162 5.66 -21.21 4.09
CA SER A 162 5.71 -21.95 5.35
C SER A 162 7.14 -22.06 5.90
N GLY A 163 7.27 -22.17 7.23
CA GLY A 163 8.57 -22.36 7.88
C GLY A 163 9.44 -21.10 7.89
N LYS A 164 10.68 -21.20 7.39
CA LYS A 164 11.68 -20.12 7.39
C LYS A 164 11.72 -19.34 6.06
N CYS A 165 10.64 -19.37 5.28
CA CYS A 165 10.63 -18.80 3.93
C CYS A 165 10.18 -17.33 3.85
N TYR A 166 9.87 -16.73 4.99
CA TYR A 166 9.58 -15.31 5.08
C TYR A 166 10.15 -14.75 6.39
N GLU A 167 10.37 -13.45 6.41
CA GLU A 167 10.81 -12.71 7.58
C GLU A 167 9.64 -11.90 8.17
N PHE A 168 9.68 -11.73 9.49
CA PHE A 168 8.61 -11.02 10.18
C PHE A 168 8.68 -9.53 9.87
N MET A 169 7.55 -8.99 9.42
CA MET A 169 7.31 -7.56 9.35
C MET A 169 6.23 -7.17 10.35
N SER A 170 6.34 -5.97 10.94
CA SER A 170 5.34 -5.40 11.84
C SER A 170 3.97 -5.23 11.18
N ARG A 171 3.95 -5.13 9.84
CA ARG A 171 2.76 -4.91 9.02
C ARG A 171 2.88 -5.74 7.75
N ALA A 172 1.79 -6.42 7.38
CA ALA A 172 1.76 -7.31 6.21
C ALA A 172 0.44 -7.23 5.42
N GLU A 173 -0.50 -6.37 5.83
CA GLU A 173 -1.81 -6.27 5.18
C GLU A 173 -2.41 -4.88 5.25
N ASN A 174 -2.97 -4.45 4.13
CA ASN A 174 -3.95 -3.37 4.07
C ASN A 174 -5.28 -3.89 3.49
N ILE A 175 -6.40 -3.39 4.03
CA ILE A 175 -7.73 -3.68 3.50
C ILE A 175 -8.48 -2.38 3.22
N TYR A 176 -9.31 -2.39 2.19
CA TYR A 176 -10.10 -1.24 1.76
C TYR A 176 -11.49 -1.69 1.36
N MET A 177 -12.47 -0.85 1.63
CA MET A 177 -13.85 -1.04 1.24
C MET A 177 -14.38 0.23 0.57
N PHE A 178 -15.02 0.05 -0.58
CA PHE A 178 -15.80 1.08 -1.24
C PHE A 178 -17.27 0.64 -1.34
N CYS A 179 -18.17 1.48 -0.84
CA CYS A 179 -19.61 1.25 -0.91
C CYS A 179 -20.22 2.12 -1.99
N TYR A 180 -20.76 1.48 -3.03
CA TYR A 180 -21.48 2.14 -4.11
C TYR A 180 -22.98 2.02 -3.92
N TYR A 181 -23.71 3.11 -4.18
CA TYR A 181 -25.16 3.20 -4.02
C TYR A 181 -25.80 3.65 -5.33
N SER A 182 -26.80 2.93 -5.81
CA SER A 182 -27.55 3.30 -7.02
C SER A 182 -29.05 3.03 -6.86
N SER A 183 -29.88 3.87 -7.47
CA SER A 183 -31.32 3.65 -7.60
C SER A 183 -31.66 2.61 -8.69
N ASP A 184 -30.72 2.35 -9.61
CA ASP A 184 -30.85 1.36 -10.67
C ASP A 184 -30.25 0.00 -10.26
N LYS A 185 -30.68 -1.10 -10.92
CA LYS A 185 -30.17 -2.46 -10.64
C LYS A 185 -28.64 -2.49 -10.63
N PRO A 186 -27.99 -3.27 -9.74
CA PRO A 186 -26.59 -3.05 -9.42
C PRO A 186 -25.76 -3.62 -10.56
N VAL A 187 -24.94 -2.76 -11.16
CA VAL A 187 -23.83 -3.26 -11.96
C VAL A 187 -22.81 -3.81 -10.96
N LEU A 188 -22.76 -5.15 -10.82
CA LEU A 188 -21.71 -5.88 -10.07
C LEU A 188 -20.35 -5.81 -10.79
N LYS A 189 -20.01 -4.65 -11.34
CA LYS A 189 -18.74 -4.41 -12.01
C LYS A 189 -17.84 -3.69 -11.03
N ILE A 190 -16.70 -4.31 -10.74
CA ILE A 190 -15.64 -3.66 -9.98
C ILE A 190 -15.18 -2.42 -10.77
N PRO A 191 -15.13 -1.22 -10.15
CA PRO A 191 -14.61 -0.03 -10.79
C PRO A 191 -13.19 -0.28 -11.30
N THR A 192 -12.88 0.19 -12.51
CA THR A 192 -11.56 -0.03 -13.13
C THR A 192 -10.44 0.42 -12.20
N PHE A 193 -10.57 1.60 -11.59
CA PHE A 193 -9.51 2.19 -10.77
C PHE A 193 -9.67 1.93 -9.26
N LEU A 194 -10.36 0.87 -8.84
CA LEU A 194 -10.62 0.61 -7.42
C LEU A 194 -9.33 0.44 -6.58
N VAL A 195 -8.28 -0.16 -7.15
CA VAL A 195 -7.00 -0.34 -6.43
C VAL A 195 -6.27 0.98 -6.21
N GLU A 196 -6.38 1.91 -7.14
CA GLU A 196 -5.83 3.26 -7.03
C GLU A 196 -6.60 4.05 -5.98
N GLN A 197 -7.93 3.88 -5.89
CA GLN A 197 -8.74 4.47 -4.82
C GLN A 197 -8.26 3.97 -3.45
N ALA A 198 -8.04 2.66 -3.32
CA ALA A 198 -7.53 2.04 -2.10
C ALA A 198 -6.14 2.58 -1.73
N ILE A 199 -5.19 2.57 -2.67
CA ILE A 199 -3.81 3.05 -2.44
C ILE A 199 -3.80 4.54 -2.10
N PHE A 200 -4.58 5.36 -2.79
CA PHE A 200 -4.69 6.79 -2.47
C PHE A 200 -5.22 6.99 -1.05
N SER A 201 -6.30 6.28 -0.67
CA SER A 201 -6.86 6.37 0.68
C SER A 201 -5.83 5.95 1.74
N TRP A 202 -5.16 4.82 1.56
CA TRP A 202 -4.14 4.34 2.49
C TRP A 202 -2.94 5.29 2.61
N LEU A 203 -2.49 5.91 1.51
CA LEU A 203 -1.33 6.80 1.55
C LEU A 203 -1.65 8.19 2.08
N TYR A 204 -2.83 8.72 1.76
CA TYR A 204 -3.09 10.15 1.86
C TYR A 204 -4.33 10.51 2.65
N GLN A 205 -5.21 9.57 2.98
CA GLN A 205 -6.45 9.81 3.72
C GLN A 205 -6.61 8.80 4.87
N ASP A 206 -5.52 8.59 5.62
CA ASP A 206 -5.40 7.52 6.62
C ASP A 206 -5.24 8.05 8.06
N ALA A 207 -5.45 9.35 8.29
CA ALA A 207 -5.22 9.98 9.59
C ALA A 207 -6.14 9.41 10.69
N SER A 208 -7.39 9.05 10.35
CA SER A 208 -8.37 8.55 11.33
C SER A 208 -8.00 7.20 11.93
N VAL A 209 -7.10 6.45 11.30
CA VAL A 209 -6.59 5.15 11.76
C VAL A 209 -5.08 5.20 12.00
N ALA A 210 -4.58 6.40 12.31
CA ALA A 210 -3.19 6.67 12.69
C ALA A 210 -2.14 6.23 11.65
N TRP A 211 -2.47 6.34 10.36
CA TRP A 211 -1.53 6.11 9.25
C TRP A 211 -0.97 4.69 9.14
N GLY A 212 -1.60 3.71 9.80
CA GLY A 212 -1.14 2.33 9.78
C GLY A 212 -1.06 1.74 8.38
N HIS A 213 -1.96 2.13 7.47
CA HIS A 213 -1.96 1.63 6.10
C HIS A 213 -0.90 2.29 5.24
N ARG A 214 -0.67 3.60 5.44
CA ARG A 214 0.45 4.32 4.80
C ARG A 214 1.78 3.68 5.18
N GLU A 215 1.95 3.39 6.47
CA GLU A 215 3.15 2.75 6.98
C GLU A 215 3.36 1.38 6.35
N THR A 216 2.32 0.54 6.22
CA THR A 216 2.41 -0.74 5.51
C THR A 216 2.92 -0.56 4.06
N LEU A 217 2.39 0.41 3.32
CA LEU A 217 2.76 0.63 1.91
C LEU A 217 4.20 1.11 1.73
N LEU A 218 4.67 1.98 2.63
CA LEU A 218 5.95 2.67 2.51
C LEU A 218 7.03 2.07 3.44
N ILE A 219 6.75 0.95 4.10
CA ILE A 219 7.70 0.25 4.97
C ILE A 219 9.00 -0.08 4.20
N GLN A 220 10.15 0.18 4.82
CA GLN A 220 11.49 -0.19 4.34
C GLN A 220 12.13 -1.09 5.42
N ASP A 221 13.40 -0.92 5.81
CA ASP A 221 13.97 -1.63 6.97
C ASP A 221 13.15 -1.48 8.26
N ARG A 222 12.54 -0.30 8.44
CA ARG A 222 11.64 -0.01 9.56
C ARG A 222 10.41 0.77 9.11
N ASP A 223 9.28 0.52 9.76
CA ASP A 223 8.11 1.37 9.61
C ASP A 223 8.28 2.71 10.36
N ALA A 224 7.37 3.66 10.13
CA ALA A 224 7.48 5.00 10.72
C ALA A 224 7.23 5.01 12.24
N SER A 225 6.63 3.94 12.78
CA SER A 225 6.44 3.70 14.21
C SER A 225 7.61 2.96 14.89
N GLY A 226 8.61 2.53 14.11
CA GLY A 226 9.80 1.83 14.57
C GLY A 226 9.73 0.29 14.53
N GLY A 227 8.63 -0.27 14.01
CA GLY A 227 8.46 -1.70 13.78
C GLY A 227 9.41 -2.23 12.70
N GLN A 228 9.66 -3.54 12.73
CA GLN A 228 10.51 -4.22 11.74
C GLN A 228 9.84 -4.21 10.37
N GLY A 229 10.60 -3.87 9.34
CA GLY A 229 10.14 -3.96 7.96
C GLY A 229 10.93 -4.97 7.15
N PHE A 230 11.17 -4.67 5.88
CA PHE A 230 11.88 -5.55 4.96
C PHE A 230 13.36 -5.69 5.30
N HIS A 231 13.91 -6.87 5.08
CA HIS A 231 15.33 -7.11 4.98
C HIS A 231 15.66 -7.37 3.51
N ASN A 232 16.31 -6.42 2.86
CA ASN A 232 16.76 -6.60 1.48
C ASN A 232 17.98 -7.55 1.39
N ASN A 233 17.75 -8.83 1.67
CA ASN A 233 18.74 -9.90 1.70
C ASN A 233 18.38 -11.05 0.74
N ARG A 234 17.30 -10.91 -0.04
CA ARG A 234 16.80 -11.90 -0.99
C ARG A 234 16.31 -11.22 -2.27
N GLY A 235 16.78 -11.70 -3.41
CA GLY A 235 16.45 -11.12 -4.72
C GLY A 235 17.46 -10.07 -5.17
N SER A 236 17.00 -9.06 -5.90
CA SER A 236 17.87 -7.98 -6.37
C SER A 236 18.20 -6.99 -5.26
N ALA A 237 19.44 -6.51 -5.19
CA ALA A 237 19.82 -5.44 -4.27
C ALA A 237 19.10 -4.09 -4.57
N SER A 238 18.42 -3.97 -5.70
CA SER A 238 17.68 -2.76 -6.11
C SER A 238 16.18 -2.77 -5.76
N SER A 239 15.68 -3.81 -5.11
CA SER A 239 14.26 -3.99 -4.78
C SER A 239 14.13 -4.84 -3.52
N GLU A 240 12.93 -4.94 -2.95
CA GLU A 240 12.69 -5.75 -1.76
C GLU A 240 11.27 -6.28 -1.72
N GLY A 241 11.01 -7.38 -1.03
CA GLY A 241 9.65 -7.81 -0.74
C GLY A 241 8.78 -8.20 -1.94
N LEU A 242 7.61 -8.75 -1.63
CA LEU A 242 6.65 -9.23 -2.61
C LEU A 242 5.25 -8.69 -2.28
N LEU A 243 4.47 -8.43 -3.32
CA LEU A 243 3.11 -7.89 -3.24
C LEU A 243 2.07 -8.92 -3.68
N GLY A 244 0.93 -8.98 -2.98
CA GLY A 244 -0.26 -9.68 -3.44
C GLY A 244 -1.51 -8.81 -3.32
N ILE A 245 -2.38 -8.89 -4.31
CA ILE A 245 -3.62 -8.13 -4.42
C ILE A 245 -4.81 -9.06 -4.66
N GLY A 246 -5.91 -8.81 -3.94
CA GLY A 246 -7.17 -9.51 -4.09
C GLY A 246 -8.35 -8.56 -4.08
N LEU A 247 -9.36 -8.84 -4.90
CA LEU A 247 -10.55 -8.00 -5.02
C LEU A 247 -11.82 -8.84 -4.95
N ALA A 248 -12.83 -8.37 -4.24
CA ALA A 248 -14.14 -9.02 -4.24
C ALA A 248 -15.27 -7.98 -4.27
N THR A 249 -16.42 -8.37 -4.81
CA THR A 249 -17.62 -7.52 -4.83
C THR A 249 -18.85 -8.29 -4.39
N LYS A 250 -19.78 -7.59 -3.74
CA LYS A 250 -21.01 -8.18 -3.21
C LYS A 250 -22.15 -7.17 -3.25
N ALA A 251 -23.25 -7.56 -3.91
CA ALA A 251 -24.54 -6.88 -3.72
C ALA A 251 -25.01 -7.04 -2.27
N ASP A 252 -25.60 -5.99 -1.72
CA ASP A 252 -26.10 -5.95 -0.35
C ASP A 252 -25.04 -6.25 0.72
N TYR A 253 -23.78 -5.91 0.42
CA TYR A 253 -22.68 -6.10 1.35
C TYR A 253 -23.01 -5.48 2.73
N GLY A 254 -22.89 -6.28 3.78
CA GLY A 254 -23.42 -5.96 5.11
C GLY A 254 -22.75 -4.75 5.75
N PRO A 255 -21.41 -4.60 5.64
CA PRO A 255 -20.70 -3.42 6.13
C PRO A 255 -21.05 -2.10 5.43
N CYS A 256 -21.68 -2.13 4.26
CA CYS A 256 -22.21 -0.92 3.64
C CYS A 256 -23.55 -0.54 4.28
N SER A 257 -23.67 0.71 4.72
CA SER A 257 -24.90 1.26 5.32
C SER A 257 -26.11 1.08 4.41
N ARG A 258 -27.31 0.91 5.00
CA ARG A 258 -28.55 0.88 4.21
C ARG A 258 -29.02 2.31 3.91
N VAL A 259 -29.39 2.56 2.66
CA VAL A 259 -30.00 3.84 2.24
C VAL A 259 -31.33 3.53 1.56
N SER A 260 -32.42 4.12 2.05
CA SER A 260 -33.76 3.83 1.54
C SER A 260 -33.88 4.21 0.05
N GLY A 261 -34.40 3.32 -0.77
CA GLY A 261 -34.56 3.53 -2.21
C GLY A 261 -33.28 3.29 -3.04
N TYR A 262 -32.17 2.90 -2.41
CA TYR A 262 -30.91 2.59 -3.10
C TYR A 262 -30.50 1.14 -2.87
N GLN A 263 -30.00 0.52 -3.93
CA GLN A 263 -29.26 -0.72 -3.85
C GLN A 263 -27.80 -0.40 -3.49
N ARG A 264 -27.18 -1.27 -2.70
CA ARG A 264 -25.78 -1.11 -2.28
C ARG A 264 -24.91 -2.23 -2.80
N VAL A 265 -23.71 -1.89 -3.23
CA VAL A 265 -22.66 -2.82 -3.62
C VAL A 265 -21.42 -2.49 -2.81
N GLY A 266 -20.85 -3.52 -2.17
CA GLY A 266 -19.54 -3.43 -1.56
C GLY A 266 -18.48 -3.91 -2.53
N HIS A 267 -17.38 -3.16 -2.63
CA HIS A 267 -16.15 -3.60 -3.25
C HIS A 267 -15.06 -3.63 -2.19
N VAL A 268 -14.30 -4.72 -2.15
CA VAL A 268 -13.25 -4.95 -1.16
C VAL A 268 -11.94 -5.15 -1.90
N VAL A 269 -10.89 -4.49 -1.43
CA VAL A 269 -9.50 -4.68 -1.87
C VAL A 269 -8.69 -5.16 -0.67
N VAL A 270 -7.89 -6.19 -0.88
CA VAL A 270 -6.90 -6.67 0.08
C VAL A 270 -5.53 -6.57 -0.59
N MET A 271 -4.57 -6.02 0.14
CA MET A 271 -3.17 -5.99 -0.23
C MET A 271 -2.38 -6.72 0.85
N ASN A 272 -1.56 -7.69 0.46
CA ASN A 272 -0.62 -8.36 1.34
C ASN A 272 0.82 -8.10 0.91
N LEU A 273 1.72 -8.02 1.89
CA LEU A 273 3.16 -7.89 1.71
C LEU A 273 3.87 -9.05 2.41
N VAL A 274 4.95 -9.53 1.81
CA VAL A 274 5.83 -10.55 2.39
C VAL A 274 7.28 -10.18 2.13
N ASP A 275 8.11 -10.32 3.15
CA ASP A 275 9.56 -10.27 3.04
C ASP A 275 10.11 -11.69 2.85
N PRO A 276 10.62 -12.08 1.67
CA PRO A 276 11.11 -13.43 1.43
C PRO A 276 12.46 -13.66 2.13
N ALA A 277 12.57 -14.74 2.89
CA ALA A 277 13.81 -15.04 3.63
C ALA A 277 14.99 -15.41 2.70
N PRO A 278 16.24 -15.11 3.10
CA PRO A 278 17.42 -15.26 2.24
C PRO A 278 17.66 -16.72 1.80
N ASP A 279 17.42 -17.67 2.70
CA ASP A 279 17.67 -19.10 2.50
C ASP A 279 16.44 -19.88 2.00
N CYS A 280 15.36 -19.19 1.61
CA CYS A 280 14.16 -19.86 1.14
C CYS A 280 14.43 -20.60 -0.19
N PRO A 281 14.08 -21.90 -0.32
CA PRO A 281 14.22 -22.64 -1.58
C PRO A 281 13.21 -22.19 -2.65
N TYR A 282 12.18 -21.42 -2.26
CA TYR A 282 11.23 -20.85 -3.22
C TYR A 282 11.94 -19.84 -4.12
N THR A 283 11.73 -20.00 -5.43
CA THR A 283 12.24 -19.05 -6.43
C THR A 283 11.25 -17.90 -6.48
N ILE A 284 11.75 -16.69 -6.23
CA ILE A 284 10.96 -15.48 -6.40
C ILE A 284 10.59 -15.31 -7.90
N PRO A 285 9.42 -14.76 -8.22
CA PRO A 285 8.96 -14.58 -9.60
C PRO A 285 9.92 -13.79 -10.49
#